data_AF-A0A401MXL3-F1
#
_entry.id   AF-A0A401MXL3-F1
#
_cell.length_a   1.000
_cell.length_b   1.000
_cell.length_c   1.000
_cell.angle_alpha   90.00
_cell.angle_beta   90.00
_cell.angle_gamma   90.00
#
_symmetry.space_group_name_H-M   'P 1'
#
loop_
_entity.id
_entity.type
_entity.pdbx_description
1 polymer ?
#
loop_
_entity_poly.entity_id
_entity_poly.type
_entity_poly.pdbx_seq_one_letter_code
_entity_poly.pdbx_strand_id
1 'polypeptide(L)'
;MADHAKASATVVKILRTLTTTVQGLAELRNQLGLGHGRTAPSPALTRHARLALNSTVTVTEFVLDTWQDRIDRGKLPPRSQ
;
A
#
# COMPACT_ATOMS: atom_id res chain seq x y z
N MET A 1 -28.47 -10.52 6.90
CA MET A 1 -27.94 -9.17 7.23
C MET A 1 -26.71 -9.21 8.14
N ALA A 2 -26.67 -10.04 9.20
CA ALA A 2 -25.52 -10.13 10.11
C ALA A 2 -24.19 -10.55 9.42
N ASP A 3 -24.24 -11.46 8.44
CA ASP A 3 -23.04 -11.94 7.74
C ASP A 3 -22.37 -10.86 6.87
N HIS A 4 -23.16 -10.01 6.22
CA HIS A 4 -22.64 -8.88 5.43
C HIS A 4 -21.94 -7.84 6.32
N ALA A 5 -22.46 -7.58 7.53
CA ALA A 5 -21.84 -6.67 8.48
C ALA A 5 -20.48 -7.21 8.97
N LYS A 6 -20.40 -8.52 9.25
CA LYS A 6 -19.16 -9.20 9.64
C LYS A 6 -18.11 -9.21 8.51
N ALA A 7 -18.54 -9.45 7.28
CA ALA A 7 -17.68 -9.38 6.10
C ALA A 7 -17.11 -7.95 5.92
N SER A 8 -17.96 -6.93 6.03
CA SER A 8 -17.55 -5.52 5.94
C SER A 8 -16.52 -5.15 7.02
N ALA A 9 -16.75 -5.56 8.27
CA ALA A 9 -15.79 -5.34 9.36
C ALA A 9 -14.43 -6.00 9.08
N THR A 10 -14.43 -7.18 8.47
CA THR A 10 -13.21 -7.90 8.09
C THR A 10 -12.45 -7.16 6.98
N VAL A 11 -13.15 -6.64 5.96
CA VAL A 11 -12.55 -5.81 4.92
C VAL A 11 -11.93 -4.55 5.51
N VAL A 12 -12.65 -3.84 6.39
CA VAL A 12 -12.12 -2.64 7.06
C VAL A 12 -10.85 -2.96 7.87
N LYS A 13 -10.80 -4.12 8.53
CA LYS A 13 -9.59 -4.57 9.23
C LYS A 13 -8.41 -4.74 8.27
N ILE A 14 -8.62 -5.38 7.12
CA ILE A 14 -7.58 -5.57 6.09
C ILE A 14 -7.10 -4.21 5.56
N LEU A 15 -8.03 -3.27 5.30
CA LEU A 15 -7.68 -1.92 4.85
C LEU A 15 -6.79 -1.18 5.86
N ARG A 16 -7.05 -1.33 7.16
CA ARG A 16 -6.18 -0.77 8.20
C ARG A 16 -4.78 -1.38 8.17
N THR A 17 -4.68 -2.70 7.96
CA THR A 17 -3.39 -3.37 7.80
C THR A 17 -2.62 -2.88 6.57
N LEU A 18 -3.30 -2.59 5.46
CA LEU A 18 -2.67 -1.98 4.28
C LEU A 18 -2.12 -0.58 4.60
N THR A 19 -2.88 0.25 5.32
CA THR A 19 -2.39 1.57 5.78
C THR A 19 -1.13 1.44 6.64
N THR A 20 -1.12 0.51 7.61
CA THR A 20 0.07 0.23 8.43
C THR A 20 1.24 -0.27 7.58
N THR A 21 0.97 -1.05 6.54
CA THR A 21 2.01 -1.53 5.61
C THR A 21 2.67 -0.37 4.86
N VAL A 22 1.89 0.60 4.38
CA VAL A 22 2.40 1.81 3.73
C VAL A 22 3.29 2.62 4.68
N GLN A 23 2.89 2.77 5.94
CA GLN A 23 3.72 3.43 6.97
C GLN A 23 5.03 2.66 7.19
N GLY A 24 4.97 1.35 7.34
CA GLY A 24 6.16 0.49 7.47
C GLY A 24 7.10 0.57 6.27
N LEU A 25 6.58 0.71 5.05
CA LEU A 25 7.41 0.94 3.85
C LEU A 25 8.14 2.29 3.91
N ALA A 26 7.50 3.34 4.40
CA ALA A 26 8.13 4.65 4.56
C ALA A 26 9.25 4.61 5.62
N GLU A 27 9.02 3.92 6.75
CA GLU A 27 10.02 3.69 7.78
C GLU A 27 11.19 2.86 7.24
N LEU A 28 10.92 1.76 6.54
CA LEU A 28 11.93 0.91 5.91
C LEU A 28 12.81 1.70 4.94
N ARG A 29 12.21 2.56 4.11
CA ARG A 29 12.93 3.48 3.21
C ARG A 29 13.83 4.44 3.99
N ASN A 30 13.35 4.98 5.10
CA ASN A 30 14.12 5.94 5.92
C ASN A 30 15.27 5.25 6.68
N GLN A 31 15.07 4.03 7.17
CA GLN A 31 16.05 3.27 7.96
C GLN A 31 17.12 2.61 7.08
N LEU A 32 16.71 2.01 5.97
CA LEU A 32 17.61 1.26 5.08
C LEU A 32 18.10 2.08 3.88
N GLY A 33 17.50 3.24 3.60
CA GLY A 33 17.94 4.12 2.54
C GLY A 33 19.27 4.79 2.86
N LEU A 34 20.04 5.09 1.81
CA LEU A 34 21.31 5.83 1.88
C LEU A 34 21.10 7.36 1.94
N GLY A 35 19.87 7.83 2.19
CA GLY A 35 19.53 9.26 2.25
C GLY A 35 20.30 10.01 3.35
N HIS A 36 20.45 11.32 3.17
CA HIS A 36 21.17 12.24 4.08
C HIS A 36 22.69 12.00 4.20
N GLY A 37 23.35 11.53 3.14
CA GLY A 37 24.81 11.47 3.10
C GLY A 37 25.42 10.28 3.86
N ARG A 38 24.67 9.19 4.04
CA ARG A 38 25.21 7.94 4.58
C ARG A 38 26.20 7.32 3.59
N THR A 39 27.47 7.28 3.99
CA THR A 39 28.57 6.65 3.24
C THR A 39 28.70 5.14 3.53
N ALA A 40 28.06 4.65 4.60
CA ALA A 40 28.04 3.23 4.94
C ALA A 40 27.08 2.45 4.02
N PRO A 41 27.45 1.22 3.59
CA PRO A 41 26.55 0.34 2.83
C PRO A 41 25.24 0.08 3.58
N SER A 42 24.13 0.02 2.85
CA SER A 42 22.83 -0.29 3.43
C SER A 42 22.84 -1.73 3.99
N PRO A 43 22.32 -1.98 5.21
CA PRO A 43 22.15 -3.32 5.74
C PRO A 43 20.97 -4.07 5.10
N ALA A 44 20.34 -3.51 4.04
CA ALA A 44 19.27 -4.14 3.32
C ALA A 44 19.73 -5.45 2.64
N LEU A 45 18.97 -6.52 2.89
CA LEU A 45 19.16 -7.81 2.24
C LEU A 45 18.15 -7.95 1.11
N THR A 46 18.42 -8.83 0.14
CA THR A 46 17.53 -9.10 -1.00
C THR A 46 16.09 -9.41 -0.57
N ARG A 47 15.90 -10.09 0.56
CA ARG A 47 14.56 -10.36 1.10
C ARG A 47 13.81 -9.10 1.55
N HIS A 48 14.51 -8.07 2.05
CA HIS A 48 13.90 -6.78 2.43
C HIS A 48 13.42 -6.04 1.18
N ALA A 49 14.20 -6.08 0.09
CA ALA A 49 13.79 -5.51 -1.20
C ALA A 49 12.56 -6.24 -1.78
N ARG A 50 12.55 -7.58 -1.74
CA ARG A 50 11.38 -8.38 -2.19
C ARG A 50 10.14 -8.11 -1.36
N LEU A 51 10.27 -8.03 -0.04
CA LEU A 51 9.16 -7.67 0.85
C LEU A 51 8.61 -6.29 0.51
N ALA A 52 9.48 -5.29 0.34
CA ALA A 52 9.06 -3.93 0.01
C ALA A 52 8.35 -3.86 -1.34
N LEU A 53 8.90 -4.52 -2.36
CA LEU A 53 8.34 -4.58 -3.70
C LEU A 53 6.94 -5.21 -3.68
N ASN A 54 6.81 -6.41 -3.13
CA ASN A 54 5.54 -7.14 -3.14
C ASN A 54 4.47 -6.42 -2.32
N SER A 55 4.82 -5.84 -1.18
CA SER A 55 3.89 -5.02 -0.39
C SER A 55 3.43 -3.78 -1.16
N THR A 56 4.32 -3.14 -1.93
CA THR A 56 3.97 -1.99 -2.76
C THR A 56 3.01 -2.39 -3.88
N VAL A 57 3.30 -3.49 -4.59
CA VAL A 57 2.43 -4.03 -5.65
C VAL A 57 1.02 -4.26 -5.11
N THR A 58 0.87 -4.98 -4.00
CA THR A 58 -0.43 -5.25 -3.37
C THR A 58 -1.23 -3.99 -3.08
N VAL A 59 -0.56 -2.96 -2.52
CA VAL A 59 -1.23 -1.68 -2.19
C VAL A 59 -1.63 -0.95 -3.47
N THR A 60 -0.73 -0.87 -4.45
CA THR A 60 -0.95 -0.14 -5.70
C THR A 60 -2.07 -0.77 -6.52
N GLU A 61 -2.06 -2.08 -6.70
CA GLU A 61 -3.12 -2.80 -7.43
C GLU A 61 -4.48 -2.54 -6.78
N PHE A 62 -4.60 -2.74 -5.46
CA PHE A 62 -5.87 -2.52 -4.77
C PHE A 62 -6.37 -1.08 -4.91
N VAL A 63 -5.50 -0.08 -4.77
CA VAL A 63 -5.88 1.34 -4.85
C VAL A 63 -6.29 1.70 -6.27
N LEU A 64 -5.54 1.27 -7.29
CA LEU A 64 -5.82 1.58 -8.69
C LEU A 64 -7.09 0.88 -9.17
N ASP A 65 -7.29 -0.40 -8.84
CA ASP A 65 -8.50 -1.14 -9.18
C ASP A 65 -9.73 -0.51 -8.53
N THR A 66 -9.62 -0.11 -7.25
CA THR A 66 -10.70 0.58 -6.54
C THR A 66 -11.00 1.95 -7.17
N TRP A 67 -9.97 2.66 -7.61
CA TRP A 67 -10.13 3.94 -8.28
C TRP A 67 -10.79 3.78 -9.65
N GLN A 68 -10.37 2.80 -10.45
CA GLN A 68 -10.94 2.50 -11.75
C GLN A 68 -12.41 2.07 -11.63
N ASP A 69 -12.75 1.16 -10.70
CA ASP A 69 -14.13 0.75 -10.43
C ASP A 69 -15.02 1.95 -10.07
N ARG A 70 -14.49 2.93 -9.33
CA ARG A 70 -15.23 4.16 -9.00
C ARG A 70 -15.45 5.05 -10.20
N ILE A 71 -14.49 5.14 -11.13
CA ILE A 71 -14.67 5.85 -12.40
C ILE A 71 -15.75 5.16 -13.24
N ASP A 72 -15.64 3.85 -13.41
CA ASP A 72 -16.56 3.07 -14.25
C ASP A 72 -18.00 3.13 -13.75
N ARG A 73 -18.19 3.24 -12.43
CA ARG A 73 -19.50 3.44 -11.79
C ARG A 73 -20.00 4.89 -11.81
N GLY A 74 -19.26 5.82 -12.41
CA GLY A 74 -19.59 7.26 -12.42
C GLY A 74 -19.53 7.93 -11.04
N LYS A 75 -18.83 7.33 -10.07
CA LYS A 75 -18.68 7.87 -8.71
C LYS A 75 -17.53 8.87 -8.57
N LEU A 76 -16.65 8.94 -9.57
CA LEU A 76 -15.59 9.92 -9.69
C LEU A 76 -15.66 10.56 -11.09
N PRO A 77 -15.46 11.89 -11.21
CA PRO A 77 -15.41 12.51 -12.53
C PRO A 77 -14.19 11.97 -13.31
N PRO A 78 -14.33 11.72 -14.63
CA PRO A 78 -13.17 11.42 -15.46
C PRO A 78 -12.18 12.59 -15.37
N ARG A 79 -10.86 12.30 -15.39
CA ARG A 79 -9.83 13.34 -15.33
C ARG A 79 -10.12 14.37 -16.41
N SER A 80 -10.43 15.60 -16.01
CA SER A 80 -10.45 16.74 -16.92
C SER A 80 -9.07 16.84 -17.54
N GLN A 81 -8.98 16.61 -18.86
CA GLN A 81 -7.80 16.91 -19.66
C GLN A 81 -7.56 18.41 -19.74
#